data_AF-A0A1V6I000-F1
#
_entry.id   AF-A0A1V6I000-F1
#
_cell.length_a   1.000
_cell.length_b   1.000
_cell.length_c   1.000
_cell.angle_alpha   90.00
_cell.angle_beta   90.00
_cell.angle_gamma   90.00
#
_symmetry.space_group_name_H-M   'P 1'
#
loop_
_entity.id
_entity.type
_entity.pdbx_description
1 polymer ?
#
loop_
_entity_poly.entity_id
_entity_poly.type
_entity_poly.pdbx_seq_one_letter_code
_entity_poly.pdbx_strand_id
1 'polypeptide(L)'
;MDVMIINNNQHIKNFFKFMENKEDKKIPLIVKCVMFDDEMTNKDFNLFKYTISPSERANIFNKKIKNIFFRNVFKFGEYSPTVALAQTFYNGPMFIDINGNKSIDGIDYTKLNKSGCISQLQELTAYINTIQTVFSYKYLYNMDGLFLTPETVINATNQNRSITYFKVININLNGYPDLNFIPRIDSEKFIYENTSFLLEAMKNKKNLQQI
;
A
#
# COMPACT_ATOMS: atom_id res chain seq x y z
N MET A 1 -11.27 -7.33 26.15
CA MET A 1 -10.53 -6.42 27.07
C MET A 1 -9.92 -5.36 26.21
N ASP A 2 -10.58 -4.20 26.14
CA ASP A 2 -10.09 -3.06 25.36
C ASP A 2 -8.91 -2.45 26.10
N VAL A 3 -7.73 -2.50 25.47
CA VAL A 3 -6.58 -1.75 25.94
C VAL A 3 -6.85 -0.29 25.58
N MET A 4 -7.38 0.45 26.56
CA MET A 4 -7.49 1.90 26.49
C MET A 4 -6.06 2.46 26.42
N ILE A 5 -5.61 2.82 25.21
CA ILE A 5 -4.34 3.52 25.03
C ILE A 5 -4.52 4.92 25.62
N ILE A 6 -4.07 5.11 26.86
CA ILE A 6 -3.98 6.42 27.48
C ILE A 6 -3.04 7.25 26.63
N ASN A 7 -3.60 8.22 25.90
CA ASN A 7 -2.86 9.09 24.99
C ASN A 7 -2.03 10.08 25.82
N ASN A 8 -0.83 9.65 26.23
CA ASN A 8 0.01 10.31 27.22
C ASN A 8 0.71 11.60 26.72
N ASN A 9 0.24 12.18 25.62
CA ASN A 9 0.83 13.35 24.97
C ASN A 9 0.15 14.68 25.34
N GLN A 10 -0.72 14.70 26.36
CA GLN A 10 -1.47 15.89 26.73
C GLN A 10 -0.56 17.09 27.05
N HIS A 11 0.57 16.86 27.70
CA HIS A 11 1.56 17.91 28.00
C HIS A 11 2.16 18.53 26.73
N ILE A 12 2.43 17.71 25.70
CA ILE A 12 2.90 18.18 24.38
C ILE A 12 1.78 18.96 23.67
N LYS A 13 0.53 18.46 23.73
CA LYS A 13 -0.62 19.16 23.16
C LYS A 13 -0.80 20.54 23.81
N ASN A 14 -0.69 20.61 25.13
CA ASN A 14 -0.78 21.86 25.89
C ASN A 14 0.35 22.82 25.53
N PHE A 15 1.57 22.33 25.31
CA PHE A 15 2.68 23.15 24.83
C PHE A 15 2.36 23.79 23.48
N PHE A 16 1.92 23.02 22.48
CA PHE A 16 1.60 23.58 21.17
C PHE A 16 0.41 24.55 21.23
N LYS A 17 -0.62 24.26 22.01
CA LYS A 17 -1.74 25.18 22.25
C LYS A 17 -1.30 26.45 22.96
N PHE A 18 -0.35 26.37 23.90
CA PHE A 18 0.24 27.56 24.53
C PHE A 18 0.99 28.41 23.49
N MET A 19 1.84 27.80 22.67
CA MET A 19 2.59 28.51 21.62
C MET A 19 1.65 29.20 20.62
N GLU A 20 0.53 28.56 20.25
CA GLU A 20 -0.45 29.16 19.34
C GLU A 20 -1.21 30.31 20.00
N ASN A 21 -1.68 30.14 21.23
CA ASN A 21 -2.56 31.11 21.90
C ASN A 21 -1.82 32.28 22.56
N LYS A 22 -0.57 32.09 22.98
CA LYS A 22 0.19 33.10 23.74
C LYS A 22 1.34 33.72 22.95
N GLU A 23 1.88 32.99 21.99
CA GLU A 23 3.06 33.41 21.21
C GLU A 23 2.74 33.65 19.72
N ASP A 24 1.46 33.50 19.31
CA ASP A 24 0.99 33.61 17.91
C ASP A 24 1.78 32.72 16.92
N LYS A 25 2.30 31.59 17.41
CA LYS A 25 3.04 30.62 16.58
C LYS A 25 2.12 29.50 16.11
N LYS A 26 1.88 29.46 14.81
CA LYS A 26 1.07 28.40 14.17
C LYS A 26 1.65 27.02 14.43
N ILE A 27 0.78 26.09 14.82
CA ILE A 27 1.16 24.68 14.97
C ILE A 27 1.53 24.10 13.60
N PRO A 28 2.71 23.46 13.43
CA PRO A 28 3.12 22.87 12.17
C PRO A 28 2.13 21.81 11.67
N LEU A 29 1.91 21.74 10.34
CA LEU A 29 0.94 20.81 9.74
C LEU A 29 1.18 19.35 10.16
N ILE A 30 2.43 18.89 10.20
CA ILE A 30 2.76 17.52 10.65
C ILE A 30 2.34 17.25 12.10
N VAL A 31 2.46 18.25 12.97
CA VAL A 31 2.03 18.13 14.37
C VAL A 31 0.51 18.10 14.43
N LYS A 32 -0.17 18.96 13.67
CA LYS A 32 -1.64 18.92 13.54
C LYS A 32 -2.11 17.55 13.07
N CYS A 33 -1.58 17.06 11.96
CA CYS A 33 -1.98 15.76 11.41
C CYS A 33 -1.76 14.59 12.38
N VAL A 34 -0.71 14.62 13.21
CA VAL A 34 -0.35 13.49 14.09
C VAL A 34 -0.99 13.58 15.48
N MET A 35 -1.26 14.79 15.96
CA MET A 35 -1.67 15.03 17.36
C MET A 35 -3.01 15.74 17.51
N PHE A 36 -3.51 16.41 16.47
CA PHE A 36 -4.73 17.23 16.48
C PHE A 36 -5.54 16.97 15.20
N ASP A 37 -5.68 15.71 14.81
CA ASP A 37 -6.39 15.30 13.61
C ASP A 37 -7.87 15.66 13.66
N ASP A 38 -8.45 15.66 14.86
CA ASP A 38 -9.79 16.13 15.19
C ASP A 38 -9.98 17.65 15.09
N GLU A 39 -8.90 18.43 15.16
CA GLU A 39 -8.91 19.90 15.09
C GLU A 39 -8.46 20.43 13.72
N MET A 40 -8.24 19.55 12.72
CA MET A 40 -7.80 19.95 11.39
C MET A 40 -8.89 20.75 10.62
N THR A 41 -8.50 21.92 10.10
CA THR A 41 -9.39 22.72 9.26
C THR A 41 -9.42 22.22 7.81
N ASN A 42 -10.40 22.64 7.02
CA ASN A 42 -10.43 22.38 5.57
C ASN A 42 -9.16 22.86 4.85
N LYS A 43 -8.56 23.97 5.32
CA LYS A 43 -7.30 24.47 4.78
C LYS A 43 -6.14 23.52 5.09
N ASP A 44 -6.07 22.99 6.32
CA ASP A 44 -5.06 22.01 6.72
C ASP A 44 -5.23 20.71 5.90
N PHE A 45 -6.47 20.24 5.69
CA PHE A 45 -6.74 19.09 4.83
C PHE A 45 -6.33 19.32 3.38
N ASN A 46 -6.61 20.48 2.80
CA ASN A 46 -6.22 20.79 1.43
C ASN A 46 -4.69 20.84 1.27
N LEU A 47 -3.98 21.45 2.22
CA LEU A 47 -2.52 21.45 2.24
C LEU A 47 -1.96 20.02 2.29
N PHE A 48 -2.50 19.20 3.19
CA PHE A 48 -2.11 17.80 3.34
C PHE A 48 -2.39 16.98 2.06
N LYS A 49 -3.58 17.11 1.49
CA LYS A 49 -4.02 16.30 0.35
C LYS A 49 -3.34 16.67 -0.97
N TYR A 50 -3.09 17.95 -1.21
CA TYR A 50 -2.78 18.43 -2.56
C TYR A 50 -1.50 19.26 -2.66
N THR A 51 -1.02 19.87 -1.57
CA THR A 51 0.08 20.84 -1.65
C THR A 51 1.44 20.27 -1.24
N ILE A 52 1.50 19.52 -0.14
CA ILE A 52 2.78 18.97 0.34
C ILE A 52 3.33 17.89 -0.61
N SER A 53 4.65 17.71 -0.60
CA SER A 53 5.32 16.74 -1.45
C SER A 53 4.94 15.29 -1.09
N PRO A 54 5.09 14.33 -2.03
CA PRO A 54 4.77 12.92 -1.75
C PRO A 54 5.57 12.31 -0.58
N SER A 55 6.82 12.73 -0.39
CA SER A 55 7.68 12.27 0.70
C SER A 55 7.27 12.88 2.05
N GLU A 56 6.91 14.15 2.10
CA GLU A 56 6.37 14.79 3.31
C GLU A 56 5.04 14.14 3.73
N ARG A 57 4.15 13.85 2.77
CA ARG A 57 2.89 13.15 3.03
C ARG A 57 3.15 11.75 3.60
N ALA A 58 4.09 11.00 3.01
CA ALA A 58 4.51 9.70 3.53
C ALA A 58 5.08 9.79 4.96
N ASN A 59 5.88 10.81 5.26
CA ASN A 59 6.40 11.03 6.61
C ASN A 59 5.28 11.27 7.63
N ILE A 60 4.24 12.04 7.28
CA ILE A 60 3.06 12.24 8.14
C ILE A 60 2.37 10.89 8.41
N PHE A 61 2.11 10.09 7.38
CA PHE A 61 1.49 8.77 7.55
C PHE A 61 2.34 7.83 8.41
N ASN A 62 3.65 7.74 8.14
CA ASN A 62 4.58 6.91 8.92
C ASN A 62 4.60 7.30 10.40
N LYS A 63 4.49 8.60 10.72
CA LYS A 63 4.35 9.07 12.11
C LYS A 63 3.00 8.71 12.72
N LYS A 64 1.90 8.80 11.98
CA LYS A 64 0.57 8.38 12.44
C LYS A 64 0.55 6.89 12.81
N ILE A 65 1.09 6.04 11.95
CA ILE A 65 1.11 4.58 12.16
C ILE A 65 2.31 4.09 13.01
N LYS A 66 3.20 5.01 13.42
CA LYS A 66 4.43 4.74 14.18
C LYS A 66 5.31 3.65 13.56
N ASN A 67 5.36 3.61 12.22
CA ASN A 67 6.14 2.64 11.46
C ASN A 67 6.63 3.27 10.15
N ILE A 68 7.86 2.96 9.75
CA ILE A 68 8.40 3.38 8.45
C ILE A 68 7.89 2.38 7.41
N PHE A 69 6.79 2.72 6.75
CA PHE A 69 6.12 1.83 5.81
C PHE A 69 6.00 2.44 4.42
N PHE A 70 5.59 3.71 4.35
CA PHE A 70 5.41 4.44 3.12
C PHE A 70 6.69 5.17 2.71
N ARG A 71 7.09 5.02 1.45
CA ARG A 71 8.17 5.79 0.82
C ARG A 71 7.64 7.10 0.25
N ASN A 72 6.52 7.02 -0.47
CA ASN A 72 5.82 8.17 -1.07
C ASN A 72 4.32 7.96 -0.92
N VAL A 73 3.58 9.03 -0.69
CA VAL A 73 2.11 9.04 -0.83
C VAL A 73 1.74 10.17 -1.75
N PHE A 74 1.18 9.84 -2.92
CA PHE A 74 0.76 10.82 -3.91
C PHE A 74 -0.48 11.60 -3.45
N LYS A 75 -0.86 12.61 -4.22
CA LYS A 75 -2.01 13.46 -3.89
C LYS A 75 -3.30 12.64 -3.89
N PHE A 76 -4.25 13.07 -3.05
CA PHE A 76 -5.62 12.57 -3.13
C PHE A 76 -6.32 13.14 -4.37
N GLY A 77 -7.46 12.56 -4.76
CA GLY A 77 -8.28 13.08 -5.87
C GLY A 77 -7.83 12.67 -7.26
N GLU A 78 -6.66 12.04 -7.41
CA GLU A 78 -6.18 11.57 -8.71
C GLU A 78 -7.00 10.36 -9.22
N TYR A 79 -7.22 9.38 -8.35
CA TYR A 79 -7.98 8.15 -8.63
C TYR A 79 -9.38 8.16 -8.04
N SER A 80 -9.53 8.77 -6.85
CA SER A 80 -10.79 9.01 -6.12
C SER A 80 -10.58 10.20 -5.18
N PRO A 81 -11.63 10.98 -4.82
CA PRO A 81 -11.54 12.02 -3.78
C PRO A 81 -11.08 11.51 -2.41
N THR A 82 -11.27 10.23 -2.11
CA THR A 82 -11.07 9.63 -0.77
C THR A 82 -9.80 8.81 -0.64
N VAL A 83 -9.14 8.44 -1.75
CA VAL A 83 -7.93 7.60 -1.73
C VAL A 83 -6.73 8.28 -2.39
N ALA A 84 -5.54 7.85 -1.98
CA ALA A 84 -4.26 8.21 -2.59
C ALA A 84 -3.46 6.96 -2.95
N LEU A 85 -2.68 7.04 -4.02
CA LEU A 85 -1.67 6.03 -4.33
C LEU A 85 -0.48 6.19 -3.38
N ALA A 86 -0.06 5.09 -2.75
CA ALA A 86 1.10 5.03 -1.88
C ALA A 86 2.10 4.01 -2.41
N GLN A 87 3.39 4.37 -2.37
CA GLN A 87 4.50 3.45 -2.60
C GLN A 87 5.06 3.03 -1.25
N THR A 88 5.20 1.73 -1.02
CA THR A 88 5.81 1.20 0.21
C THR A 88 7.27 0.79 -0.01
N PHE A 89 8.02 0.57 1.08
CA PHE A 89 9.39 0.09 0.98
C PHE A 89 9.50 -1.37 0.52
N TYR A 90 8.55 -2.23 0.89
CA TYR A 90 8.68 -3.69 0.72
C TYR A 90 7.50 -4.35 0.01
N ASN A 91 6.27 -3.85 0.18
CA ASN A 91 5.04 -4.53 -0.23
C ASN A 91 4.48 -4.01 -1.57
N GLY A 92 5.27 -3.25 -2.32
CA GLY A 92 4.82 -2.62 -3.57
C GLY A 92 3.85 -1.45 -3.35
N PRO A 93 3.24 -0.94 -4.43
CA PRO A 93 2.27 0.15 -4.36
C PRO A 93 0.92 -0.33 -3.82
N MET A 94 0.13 0.57 -3.22
CA MET A 94 -1.25 0.33 -2.76
C MET A 94 -2.04 1.63 -2.67
N PHE A 95 -3.36 1.54 -2.62
CA PHE A 95 -4.23 2.68 -2.34
C PHE A 95 -4.55 2.75 -0.85
N ILE A 96 -4.54 3.98 -0.31
CA ILE A 96 -4.85 4.24 1.10
C ILE A 96 -5.86 5.37 1.26
N ASP A 97 -6.63 5.31 2.33
CA ASP A 97 -7.51 6.38 2.80
C ASP A 97 -6.72 7.49 3.54
N ILE A 98 -7.44 8.50 4.05
CA ILE A 98 -6.88 9.62 4.81
C ILE A 98 -6.25 9.21 6.16
N ASN A 99 -6.60 8.02 6.65
CA ASN A 99 -6.12 7.44 7.89
C ASN A 99 -4.91 6.53 7.67
N GLY A 100 -4.61 6.17 6.42
CA GLY A 100 -3.50 5.30 6.03
C GLY A 100 -3.90 3.83 5.92
N ASN A 101 -5.19 3.52 5.98
CA ASN A 101 -5.71 2.17 5.78
C ASN A 101 -5.85 1.87 4.30
N LYS A 102 -5.69 0.60 3.91
CA LYS A 102 -6.01 0.14 2.55
C LYS A 102 -7.46 0.48 2.22
N SER A 103 -7.69 1.15 1.09
CA SER A 103 -9.05 1.44 0.60
C SER A 103 -9.05 1.60 -0.92
N ILE A 104 -10.11 1.10 -1.55
CA ILE A 104 -10.39 1.28 -2.98
C ILE A 104 -11.65 2.14 -3.21
N ASP A 105 -12.12 2.85 -2.18
CA ASP A 105 -13.40 3.52 -2.19
C ASP A 105 -13.48 4.59 -3.27
N GLY A 106 -14.47 4.48 -4.16
CA GLY A 106 -14.73 5.45 -5.22
C GLY A 106 -13.66 5.53 -6.30
N ILE A 107 -12.76 4.53 -6.40
CA ILE A 107 -11.75 4.50 -7.47
C ILE A 107 -12.41 4.50 -8.84
N ASP A 108 -11.96 5.40 -9.69
CA ASP A 108 -12.25 5.39 -11.12
C ASP A 108 -11.38 4.33 -11.82
N TYR A 109 -11.98 3.16 -12.08
CA TYR A 109 -11.33 2.01 -12.72
C TYR A 109 -10.73 2.34 -14.10
N THR A 110 -11.25 3.34 -14.80
CA THR A 110 -10.70 3.74 -16.11
C THR A 110 -9.29 4.32 -16.01
N LYS A 111 -8.89 4.77 -14.81
CA LYS A 111 -7.55 5.31 -14.53
C LYS A 111 -6.54 4.24 -14.14
N LEU A 112 -6.96 3.00 -13.88
CA LEU A 112 -6.05 1.92 -13.46
C LEU A 112 -5.24 1.32 -14.61
N ASN A 113 -5.66 1.55 -15.87
CA ASN A 113 -5.02 1.01 -17.07
C ASN A 113 -4.12 2.03 -17.79
N LYS A 114 -3.78 3.16 -17.16
CA LYS A 114 -2.92 4.19 -17.78
C LYS A 114 -1.44 3.80 -17.70
N SER A 115 -0.98 3.03 -18.67
CA SER A 115 0.43 2.68 -18.83
C SER A 115 1.28 3.87 -19.28
N GLY A 116 1.95 4.54 -18.35
CA GLY A 116 3.10 5.39 -18.67
C GLY A 116 4.36 4.52 -18.80
N CYS A 117 4.63 4.02 -20.01
CA CYS A 117 5.75 3.14 -20.39
C CYS A 117 5.60 1.63 -20.08
N ILE A 118 4.87 0.93 -20.97
CA ILE A 118 5.09 -0.43 -21.55
C ILE A 118 5.39 -1.65 -20.63
N SER A 119 5.60 -1.56 -19.31
CA SER A 119 5.84 -2.78 -18.54
C SER A 119 5.32 -2.83 -17.11
N GLN A 120 5.02 -1.73 -16.42
CA GLN A 120 4.55 -1.81 -15.03
C GLN A 120 3.14 -1.23 -14.91
N LEU A 121 2.16 -2.11 -14.67
CA LEU A 121 0.77 -1.72 -14.37
C LEU A 121 0.70 -1.22 -12.92
N GLN A 122 1.31 -0.07 -12.61
CA GLN A 122 1.49 0.40 -11.24
C GLN A 122 0.17 0.58 -10.49
N GLU A 123 -0.82 1.19 -11.14
CA GLU A 123 -2.14 1.45 -10.58
C GLU A 123 -2.94 0.15 -10.40
N LEU A 124 -2.86 -0.78 -11.35
CA LEU A 124 -3.48 -2.11 -11.18
C LEU A 124 -2.78 -2.92 -10.09
N THR A 125 -1.45 -2.84 -10.00
CA THR A 125 -0.66 -3.45 -8.92
C THR A 125 -1.12 -2.88 -7.58
N ALA A 126 -1.30 -1.56 -7.50
CA ALA A 126 -1.81 -0.89 -6.31
C ALA A 126 -3.21 -1.36 -5.94
N TYR A 127 -4.11 -1.45 -6.92
CA TYR A 127 -5.46 -1.97 -6.71
C TYR A 127 -5.43 -3.39 -6.14
N ILE A 128 -4.70 -4.30 -6.79
CA ILE A 128 -4.57 -5.70 -6.37
C ILE A 128 -3.98 -5.80 -4.96
N ASN A 129 -2.89 -5.09 -4.67
CA ASN A 129 -2.28 -5.07 -3.34
C ASN A 129 -3.19 -4.47 -2.26
N THR A 130 -4.18 -3.66 -2.65
CA THR A 130 -5.14 -3.06 -1.72
C THR A 130 -6.24 -4.05 -1.33
N ILE A 131 -6.74 -4.84 -2.29
CA ILE A 131 -7.77 -5.85 -2.03
C ILE A 131 -7.21 -7.15 -1.42
N GLN A 132 -5.92 -7.39 -1.55
CA GLN A 132 -5.26 -8.60 -1.08
C GLN A 132 -4.55 -8.40 0.29
N THR A 133 -4.58 -9.43 1.14
CA THR A 133 -4.02 -9.48 2.49
C THR A 133 -2.89 -10.52 2.65
N VAL A 134 -2.96 -11.64 1.94
CA VAL A 134 -2.02 -12.77 1.87
C VAL A 134 -0.82 -12.46 0.98
N PHE A 135 -1.03 -11.80 -0.16
CA PHE A 135 0.04 -11.49 -1.12
C PHE A 135 0.23 -10.00 -1.30
N SER A 136 1.45 -9.63 -1.68
CA SER A 136 1.74 -8.31 -2.23
C SER A 136 2.77 -8.41 -3.35
N TYR A 137 2.63 -7.54 -4.33
CA TYR A 137 3.39 -7.57 -5.58
C TYR A 137 4.09 -6.24 -5.78
N LYS A 138 5.38 -6.24 -6.12
CA LYS A 138 6.07 -5.00 -6.44
C LYS A 138 5.76 -4.49 -7.84
N TYR A 139 5.60 -5.41 -8.78
CA TYR A 139 5.45 -5.14 -10.19
C TYR A 139 4.45 -6.11 -10.80
N LEU A 140 3.66 -5.61 -11.75
CA LEU A 140 2.76 -6.41 -12.56
C LEU A 140 2.95 -6.05 -14.04
N TYR A 141 3.07 -7.08 -14.85
CA TYR A 141 3.23 -7.00 -16.30
C TYR A 141 2.03 -7.68 -16.97
N ASN A 142 1.60 -7.20 -18.13
CA ASN A 142 0.67 -7.97 -18.96
C ASN A 142 1.43 -8.54 -20.16
N MET A 143 1.30 -9.85 -20.39
CA MET A 143 1.88 -10.52 -21.55
C MET A 143 0.84 -11.49 -22.10
N ASP A 144 0.35 -11.21 -23.32
CA ASP A 144 -0.64 -12.03 -24.03
C ASP A 144 -1.86 -12.42 -23.20
N GLY A 145 -2.36 -11.49 -22.37
CA GLY A 145 -3.52 -11.70 -21.50
C GLY A 145 -3.21 -12.26 -20.11
N LEU A 146 -1.97 -12.67 -19.84
CA LEU A 146 -1.51 -13.08 -18.52
C LEU A 146 -1.07 -11.89 -17.69
N PHE A 147 -1.36 -11.90 -16.39
CA PHE A 147 -0.86 -10.90 -15.45
C PHE A 147 0.30 -11.49 -14.66
N LEU A 148 1.51 -11.09 -15.02
CA LEU A 148 2.75 -11.70 -14.54
C LEU A 148 3.41 -10.85 -13.47
N THR A 149 3.91 -11.50 -12.43
CA THR A 149 4.73 -10.86 -11.41
C THR A 149 6.00 -11.68 -11.15
N PRO A 150 7.20 -11.06 -11.20
CA PRO A 150 8.47 -11.73 -10.93
C PRO A 150 8.79 -11.87 -9.43
N GLU A 151 8.08 -11.10 -8.58
CA GLU A 151 8.32 -11.05 -7.14
C GLU A 151 6.99 -11.07 -6.39
N THR A 152 6.77 -12.16 -5.64
CA THR A 152 5.58 -12.33 -4.80
C THR A 152 5.98 -12.34 -3.34
N VAL A 153 5.53 -11.34 -2.59
CA VAL A 153 5.70 -11.31 -1.13
C VAL A 153 4.48 -11.99 -0.49
N ILE A 154 4.74 -13.03 0.29
CA ILE A 154 3.73 -13.80 1.03
C ILE A 154 3.71 -13.27 2.47
N ASN A 155 2.62 -12.63 2.85
CA ASN A 155 2.41 -12.06 4.17
C ASN A 155 1.88 -13.17 5.11
N ALA A 156 2.73 -13.71 5.99
CA ALA A 156 2.27 -14.69 6.96
C ALA A 156 1.44 -14.01 8.05
N THR A 157 0.16 -14.39 8.16
CA THR A 157 -0.81 -13.78 9.11
C THR A 157 -0.43 -13.95 10.58
N ASN A 158 0.46 -14.90 10.92
CA ASN A 158 0.70 -15.33 12.31
C ASN A 158 2.17 -15.23 12.79
N GLN A 159 3.13 -14.76 12.00
CA GLN A 159 4.57 -14.90 12.37
C GLN A 159 5.45 -13.65 12.21
N ASN A 160 4.92 -12.47 11.89
CA ASN A 160 5.74 -11.26 11.60
C ASN A 160 6.89 -11.53 10.61
N ARG A 161 6.73 -12.52 9.73
CA ARG A 161 7.70 -12.92 8.72
C ARG A 161 7.00 -12.92 7.38
N SER A 162 7.47 -12.09 6.46
CA SER A 162 7.15 -12.22 5.04
C SER A 162 8.18 -13.11 4.37
N ILE A 163 7.74 -13.92 3.40
CA ILE A 163 8.61 -14.71 2.54
C ILE A 163 8.47 -14.14 1.13
N THR A 164 9.58 -13.94 0.43
CA THR A 164 9.56 -13.45 -0.94
C THR A 164 9.90 -14.58 -1.91
N TYR A 165 8.99 -14.85 -2.84
CA TYR A 165 9.18 -15.79 -3.93
C TYR A 165 9.63 -15.06 -5.20
N PHE A 166 10.84 -15.37 -5.68
CA PHE A 166 11.51 -14.71 -6.81
C PHE A 166 11.37 -15.47 -8.13
N LYS A 167 10.20 -16.08 -8.38
CA LYS A 167 9.90 -16.68 -9.68
C LYS A 167 8.68 -16.02 -10.30
N VAL A 168 8.70 -15.92 -11.63
CA VAL A 168 7.58 -15.35 -12.40
C VAL A 168 6.38 -16.27 -12.30
N ILE A 169 5.26 -15.73 -11.82
CA ILE A 169 3.97 -16.42 -11.73
C ILE A 169 2.90 -15.63 -12.47
N ASN A 170 1.82 -16.30 -12.86
CA ASN A 170 0.59 -15.66 -13.31
C ASN A 170 -0.36 -15.44 -12.13
N ILE A 171 -1.08 -14.31 -12.12
CA ILE A 171 -2.12 -14.00 -11.14
C ILE A 171 -3.43 -13.62 -11.84
N ASN A 172 -4.55 -13.77 -11.14
CA ASN A 172 -5.82 -13.21 -11.58
C ASN A 172 -6.03 -11.77 -11.09
N LEU A 173 -7.11 -11.13 -11.54
CA LEU A 173 -7.47 -9.75 -11.17
C LEU A 173 -7.86 -9.59 -9.69
N ASN A 174 -8.05 -10.67 -8.94
CA ASN A 174 -8.23 -10.66 -7.49
C ASN A 174 -6.90 -10.77 -6.72
N GLY A 175 -5.77 -10.86 -7.43
CA GLY A 175 -4.46 -10.97 -6.82
C GLY A 175 -4.13 -12.35 -6.24
N TYR A 176 -4.71 -13.42 -6.78
CA TYR A 176 -4.33 -14.79 -6.44
C TYR A 176 -3.52 -15.41 -7.58
N PRO A 177 -2.47 -16.21 -7.27
CA PRO A 177 -1.80 -17.03 -8.27
C PRO A 177 -2.82 -17.89 -9.04
N ASP A 178 -2.73 -17.91 -10.36
CA ASP A 178 -3.76 -18.47 -11.23
C ASP A 178 -3.19 -19.37 -12.34
N LEU A 179 -3.72 -20.59 -12.42
CA LEU A 179 -3.39 -21.61 -13.41
C LEU A 179 -4.41 -21.72 -14.53
N ASN A 180 -5.39 -20.81 -14.60
CA ASN A 180 -6.44 -20.84 -15.61
C ASN A 180 -5.97 -20.32 -16.99
N PHE A 181 -4.89 -20.91 -17.51
CA PHE A 181 -4.39 -20.71 -18.87
C PHE A 181 -3.69 -21.98 -19.36
N ILE A 182 -3.63 -22.17 -20.68
CA ILE A 182 -2.93 -23.29 -21.31
C ILE A 182 -1.62 -22.75 -21.89
N PRO A 183 -0.44 -23.21 -21.44
CA PRO A 183 0.84 -22.78 -21.98
C PRO A 183 0.97 -23.09 -23.47
N ARG A 184 1.33 -22.07 -24.26
CA ARG A 184 1.53 -22.14 -25.73
C ARG A 184 3.00 -22.16 -26.11
N ILE A 185 3.85 -21.58 -25.26
CA ILE A 185 5.29 -21.46 -25.44
C ILE A 185 6.04 -21.89 -24.17
N ASP A 186 7.34 -22.16 -24.28
CA ASP A 186 8.11 -22.69 -23.15
C ASP A 186 8.20 -21.71 -21.97
N SER A 187 8.24 -20.39 -22.21
CA SER A 187 8.18 -19.39 -21.14
C SER A 187 6.87 -19.47 -20.34
N GLU A 188 5.74 -19.69 -21.00
CA GLU A 188 4.44 -19.88 -20.35
C GLU A 188 4.40 -21.20 -19.55
N LYS A 189 5.11 -22.26 -19.99
CA LYS A 189 5.23 -23.51 -19.22
C LYS A 189 5.98 -23.27 -17.92
N PHE A 190 7.09 -22.52 -17.94
CA PHE A 190 7.80 -22.15 -16.73
C PHE A 190 6.94 -21.32 -15.77
N ILE A 191 6.16 -20.37 -16.30
CA ILE A 191 5.22 -19.57 -15.50
C ILE A 191 4.18 -20.47 -14.83
N TYR A 192 3.61 -21.43 -15.58
CA TYR A 192 2.64 -22.38 -15.07
C TYR A 192 3.24 -23.24 -13.94
N GLU A 193 4.43 -23.81 -14.16
CA GLU A 193 5.15 -24.63 -13.17
C GLU A 193 5.47 -23.84 -11.90
N ASN A 194 5.98 -22.61 -12.02
CA ASN A 194 6.26 -21.73 -10.88
C ASN A 194 4.98 -21.39 -10.09
N THR A 195 3.90 -21.09 -10.81
CA THR A 195 2.60 -20.78 -10.21
C THR A 195 2.05 -22.00 -9.46
N SER A 196 2.16 -23.19 -10.06
CA SER A 196 1.74 -24.46 -9.45
C SER A 196 2.56 -24.78 -8.21
N PHE A 197 3.88 -24.65 -8.28
CA PHE A 197 4.77 -24.88 -7.15
C PHE A 197 4.42 -23.97 -5.96
N LEU A 198 4.19 -22.68 -6.20
CA LEU A 198 3.79 -21.75 -5.15
C LEU A 198 2.47 -22.16 -4.49
N LEU A 199 1.46 -22.51 -5.30
CA LEU A 199 0.16 -22.96 -4.80
C LEU A 199 0.27 -24.24 -3.97
N GLU A 200 1.08 -25.20 -4.38
CA GLU A 200 1.37 -26.42 -3.62
C GLU A 200 2.13 -26.11 -2.33
N ALA A 201 3.11 -25.21 -2.39
CA ALA A 201 3.89 -24.82 -1.23
C ALA A 201 3.04 -24.16 -0.16
N MET A 202 2.05 -23.36 -0.55
CA MET A 202 1.10 -22.76 0.38
C MET A 202 0.17 -23.77 1.04
N LYS A 203 -0.18 -24.86 0.36
CA LYS A 203 -0.95 -25.97 0.95
C LYS A 203 -0.08 -26.77 1.93
N ASN A 204 1.20 -26.93 1.62
CA ASN A 204 2.14 -27.77 2.37
C ASN A 204 3.18 -26.93 3.12
N LYS A 205 2.97 -26.68 4.42
CA LYS A 205 3.91 -25.88 5.26
C LYS A 205 5.39 -26.29 5.16
N LYS A 206 5.72 -27.55 4.84
CA LYS A 206 7.09 -28.02 4.59
C LYS A 206 7.75 -27.36 3.36
N ASN A 207 6.97 -27.13 2.31
CA ASN A 207 7.45 -26.56 1.05
C ASN A 207 7.61 -25.04 1.13
N LEU A 208 6.97 -24.35 2.09
CA LEU A 208 7.25 -22.93 2.38
C LEU A 208 8.70 -22.68 2.81
N GLN A 209 9.41 -23.71 3.33
CA GLN A 209 10.84 -23.61 3.66
C GLN A 209 11.74 -23.68 2.42
N GLN A 210 11.19 -24.07 1.27
CA GLN A 210 11.87 -24.18 -0.02
C GLN A 210 11.59 -22.97 -0.94
N ILE A 211 10.77 -22.03 -0.46
CA ILE A 211 10.53 -20.71 -1.06
C ILE A 211 11.62 -19.77 -0.55
#